data_AF-A0A7J6V5E4-F1
#
_entry.id   AF-A0A7J6V5E4-F1
#
_cell.length_a   1.000
_cell.length_b   1.000
_cell.length_c   1.000
_cell.angle_alpha   90.00
_cell.angle_beta   90.00
_cell.angle_gamma   90.00
#
_symmetry.space_group_name_H-M   'P 1'
#
loop_
_entity.id
_entity.type
_entity.pdbx_description
1 polymer ?
#
loop_
_entity_poly.entity_id
_entity_poly.type
_entity_poly.pdbx_seq_one_letter_code
_entity_poly.pdbx_strand_id
1 'polypeptide(L)'
;VLVSFLRIITKSLFSQDANGLRKSANLYFAVSIVFMAICIVSYNLADRLPVIKYYKDLKMQAVIEEKCEKETFSGSAWRSALWDIVGRVKWFGFGLLLIYTVTLSIFPGYVSEDVHSHALKDWYPILLITGYNIFDLVGKCLTAVYLFENMKVAVAACIGRLLFYPLFLGCLHGPAFFRTEIPVTILTCLLGLTNGYFTGVLMILAPKAVQIQHSETAGIVMVLFLVVGLAIGSVVSWFWVI
;
A
#
# COMPACT_ATOMS: atom_id res chain seq x y z
N VAL A 1 -5.64 -9.53 1.58
CA VAL A 1 -5.49 -11.01 1.44
C VAL A 1 -6.51 -11.78 2.27
N LEU A 2 -6.47 -11.71 3.61
CA LEU A 2 -7.43 -12.44 4.48
C LEU A 2 -8.89 -12.15 4.11
N VAL A 3 -9.25 -10.87 3.97
CA VAL A 3 -10.61 -10.44 3.56
C VAL A 3 -10.98 -10.95 2.17
N SER A 4 -10.02 -10.99 1.24
CA SER A 4 -10.22 -11.50 -0.13
C SER A 4 -10.54 -13.01 -0.12
N PHE A 5 -9.77 -13.80 0.65
CA PHE A 5 -10.06 -15.22 0.86
C PHE A 5 -11.39 -15.45 1.55
N LEU A 6 -11.69 -14.64 2.58
CA LEU A 6 -12.95 -14.70 3.29
C LEU A 6 -14.14 -14.38 2.34
N ARG A 7 -13.96 -13.48 1.37
CA ARG A 7 -14.92 -13.19 0.31
C ARG A 7 -15.15 -14.34 -0.66
N ILE A 8 -14.08 -15.04 -1.04
CA ILE A 8 -14.19 -16.25 -1.86
C ILE A 8 -14.97 -17.34 -1.09
N ILE A 9 -14.55 -17.62 0.15
CA ILE A 9 -15.15 -18.65 1.01
C ILE A 9 -16.63 -18.35 1.29
N THR A 10 -16.95 -17.10 1.65
CA THR A 10 -18.34 -16.73 1.94
C THR A 10 -19.23 -16.80 0.71
N LYS A 11 -18.73 -16.39 -0.46
CA LYS A 11 -19.49 -16.52 -1.71
C LYS A 11 -19.65 -17.97 -2.17
N SER A 12 -18.70 -18.86 -1.85
CA SER A 12 -18.81 -20.28 -2.19
C SER A 12 -19.70 -21.08 -1.23
N LEU A 13 -19.73 -20.69 0.05
CA LEU A 13 -20.40 -21.48 1.11
C LEU A 13 -21.83 -21.00 1.43
N PHE A 14 -22.15 -19.73 1.23
CA PHE A 14 -23.46 -19.18 1.60
C PHE A 14 -24.27 -18.81 0.36
N SER A 15 -25.57 -19.12 0.39
CA SER A 15 -26.51 -18.62 -0.62
C SER A 15 -26.64 -17.09 -0.51
N GLN A 16 -26.97 -16.43 -1.62
CA GLN A 16 -27.13 -14.96 -1.65
C GLN A 16 -28.48 -14.48 -1.07
N ASP A 17 -29.15 -15.33 -0.28
CA ASP A 17 -30.39 -14.96 0.41
C ASP A 17 -30.10 -14.13 1.66
N ALA A 18 -31.10 -13.40 2.16
CA ALA A 18 -30.96 -12.57 3.37
C ALA A 18 -30.39 -13.32 4.59
N ASN A 19 -30.72 -14.61 4.73
CA ASN A 19 -30.18 -15.46 5.80
C ASN A 19 -28.70 -15.84 5.55
N GLY A 20 -28.32 -16.13 4.30
CA GLY A 20 -26.95 -16.42 3.92
C GLY A 20 -26.03 -15.21 4.05
N LEU A 21 -26.50 -14.01 3.67
CA LEU A 21 -25.79 -12.75 3.89
C LEU A 21 -25.56 -12.45 5.38
N ARG A 22 -26.56 -12.68 6.24
CA ARG A 22 -26.40 -12.51 7.70
C ARG A 22 -25.35 -13.48 8.27
N LYS A 23 -25.36 -14.75 7.86
CA LYS A 23 -24.35 -15.73 8.28
C LYS A 23 -22.95 -15.36 7.78
N SER A 24 -22.84 -14.88 6.55
CA SER A 24 -21.59 -14.36 6.00
C SER A 24 -21.07 -13.18 6.83
N ALA A 25 -21.92 -12.18 7.13
CA ALA A 25 -21.54 -11.03 7.94
C ALA A 25 -21.07 -11.44 9.34
N ASN A 26 -21.77 -12.37 9.99
CA ASN A 26 -21.34 -12.90 11.30
C ASN A 26 -19.97 -13.57 11.23
N LEU A 27 -19.67 -14.30 10.15
CA LEU A 27 -18.34 -14.88 9.92
C LEU A 27 -17.27 -13.81 9.76
N TYR A 28 -17.56 -12.73 9.01
CA TYR A 28 -16.64 -11.57 8.89
C TYR A 28 -16.31 -10.95 10.23
N PHE A 29 -17.32 -10.70 11.07
CA PHE A 29 -17.09 -10.15 12.40
C PHE A 29 -16.30 -11.11 13.29
N ALA A 30 -16.64 -12.39 13.31
CA ALA A 30 -15.93 -13.39 14.12
C ALA A 30 -14.45 -13.48 13.75
N VAL A 31 -14.12 -13.59 12.46
CA VAL A 31 -12.72 -13.63 11.99
C VAL A 31 -11.99 -12.34 12.32
N SER A 32 -12.66 -11.18 12.18
CA SER A 32 -12.06 -9.87 12.50
C SER A 32 -11.74 -9.74 13.99
N ILE A 33 -12.63 -10.21 14.89
CA ILE A 33 -12.41 -10.20 16.33
C ILE A 33 -11.20 -11.06 16.70
N VAL A 34 -11.11 -12.28 16.16
CA VAL A 34 -9.97 -13.19 16.41
C VAL A 34 -8.66 -12.55 15.92
N PHE A 35 -8.65 -11.99 14.71
CA PHE A 35 -7.46 -11.35 14.16
C PHE A 35 -7.03 -10.13 14.99
N MET A 36 -7.99 -9.31 15.42
CA MET A 36 -7.73 -8.15 16.28
C MET A 36 -7.15 -8.57 17.64
N ALA A 37 -7.68 -9.64 18.25
CA ALA A 37 -7.13 -10.20 19.49
C ALA A 37 -5.68 -10.67 19.32
N ILE A 38 -5.37 -11.35 18.20
CA ILE A 38 -3.99 -11.75 17.85
C ILE A 38 -3.10 -10.50 17.74
N CYS A 39 -3.53 -9.46 17.03
CA CYS A 39 -2.77 -8.22 16.90
C CYS A 39 -2.49 -7.55 18.25
N ILE A 40 -3.46 -7.51 19.17
CA ILE A 40 -3.29 -6.96 20.52
C ILE A 40 -2.23 -7.77 21.29
N VAL A 41 -2.31 -9.10 21.26
CA VAL A 41 -1.32 -9.96 21.93
C VAL A 41 0.08 -9.76 21.33
N SER A 42 0.19 -9.75 20.00
CA SER A 42 1.46 -9.53 19.31
C SER A 42 2.06 -8.16 19.61
N TYR A 43 1.26 -7.10 19.69
CA TYR A 43 1.71 -5.75 20.04
C TYR A 43 2.30 -5.70 21.46
N ASN A 44 1.57 -6.26 22.44
CA ASN A 44 2.05 -6.33 23.82
C ASN A 44 3.33 -7.18 23.97
N LEU A 45 3.49 -8.21 23.15
CA LEU A 45 4.69 -9.04 23.13
C LEU A 45 5.86 -8.34 22.43
N ALA A 46 5.60 -7.53 21.39
CA ALA A 46 6.62 -6.82 20.64
C ALA A 46 7.45 -5.89 21.54
N ASP A 47 6.81 -5.16 22.47
CA ASP A 47 7.52 -4.29 23.43
C ASP A 47 8.44 -5.05 24.40
N ARG A 48 8.26 -6.37 24.54
CA ARG A 48 9.13 -7.21 25.35
C ARG A 48 10.35 -7.73 24.58
N LEU A 49 10.35 -7.66 23.24
CA LEU A 49 11.45 -8.17 22.42
C LEU A 49 12.73 -7.36 22.66
N PRO A 50 13.90 -8.04 22.84
CA PRO A 50 15.16 -7.39 23.17
C PRO A 50 15.62 -6.42 22.07
N VAL A 51 15.33 -6.73 20.80
CA VAL A 51 15.65 -5.88 19.65
C VAL A 51 14.92 -4.53 19.74
N ILE A 52 13.64 -4.54 20.10
CA ILE A 52 12.84 -3.29 20.18
C ILE A 52 13.32 -2.42 21.33
N LYS A 53 13.64 -3.02 22.49
CA LYS A 53 14.22 -2.28 23.61
C LYS A 53 15.53 -1.61 23.25
N TYR A 54 16.45 -2.34 22.61
CA TYR A 54 17.74 -1.80 22.18
C TYR A 54 17.59 -0.56 21.29
N TYR A 55 16.74 -0.60 20.26
CA TYR A 55 16.51 0.56 19.39
C TYR A 55 15.76 1.70 20.08
N LYS A 56 14.86 1.40 21.03
CA LYS A 56 14.18 2.43 21.83
C LYS A 56 15.19 3.18 22.72
N ASP A 57 16.10 2.47 23.37
CA ASP A 57 17.12 3.07 24.22
C ASP A 57 18.09 3.93 23.40
N LEU A 58 18.53 3.43 22.23
CA LEU A 58 19.40 4.18 21.31
C LEU A 58 18.74 5.47 20.81
N LYS A 59 17.44 5.40 20.46
CA LYS A 59 16.67 6.56 20.03
C LYS A 59 16.46 7.55 21.17
N MET A 60 16.20 7.07 22.39
CA MET A 60 16.03 7.91 23.57
C MET A 60 17.30 8.72 23.87
N GLN A 61 18.47 8.07 23.83
CA GLN A 61 19.76 8.73 24.02
C GLN A 61 20.01 9.82 22.98
N ALA A 62 19.80 9.51 21.70
CA ALA A 62 19.97 10.49 20.63
C ALA A 62 19.02 11.69 20.78
N VAL A 63 17.76 11.48 21.19
CA VAL A 63 16.81 12.59 21.41
C VAL A 63 17.20 13.46 22.61
N ILE A 64 17.76 12.86 23.67
CA ILE A 64 18.23 13.61 24.85
C ILE A 64 19.43 14.50 24.49
N GLU A 65 20.41 13.98 23.75
CA GLU A 65 21.57 14.77 23.27
C GLU A 65 21.12 15.95 22.41
N GLU A 66 20.20 15.73 21.47
CA GLU A 66 19.65 16.79 20.62
C GLU A 66 18.87 17.84 21.42
N LYS A 67 18.11 17.41 22.44
CA LYS A 67 17.37 18.32 23.31
C LYS A 67 18.32 19.21 24.12
N CYS A 68 19.38 18.64 24.68
CA CYS A 68 20.42 19.39 25.40
C CYS A 68 21.11 20.44 24.50
N GLU A 69 21.33 20.12 23.21
CA GLU A 69 21.88 21.09 22.26
C GLU A 69 20.87 22.17 21.82
N LYS A 70 19.58 21.84 21.76
CA LYS A 70 18.53 22.70 21.20
C LYS A 70 17.68 23.47 22.23
N GLU A 71 18.03 23.46 23.52
CA GLU A 71 17.29 24.16 24.60
C GLU A 71 17.04 25.68 24.37
N THR A 72 17.57 26.28 23.31
CA THR A 72 17.40 27.72 23.01
C THR A 72 16.43 28.04 21.85
N PHE A 73 15.93 27.09 21.05
CA PHE A 73 15.25 27.45 19.79
C PHE A 73 13.73 27.16 19.69
N SER A 74 13.00 28.28 19.70
CA SER A 74 11.59 28.55 19.33
C SER A 74 11.09 27.85 18.05
N GLY A 75 9.76 27.74 17.92
CA GLY A 75 9.04 26.96 16.89
C GLY A 75 9.37 27.25 15.41
N SER A 76 10.16 28.29 15.09
CA SER A 76 10.72 28.45 13.74
C SER A 76 11.81 27.41 13.41
N ALA A 77 12.61 26.99 14.39
CA ALA A 77 13.65 25.97 14.21
C ALA A 77 13.04 24.58 13.94
N TRP A 78 11.91 24.27 14.60
CA TRP A 78 11.16 23.05 14.33
C TRP A 78 10.60 23.03 12.90
N ARG A 79 10.04 24.15 12.41
CA ARG A 79 9.59 24.27 11.01
C ARG A 79 10.73 24.11 10.02
N SER A 80 11.91 24.68 10.32
CA SER A 80 13.10 24.52 9.48
C SER A 80 13.56 23.06 9.42
N ALA A 81 13.57 22.36 10.56
CA ALA A 81 13.90 20.94 10.62
C ALA A 81 12.89 20.08 9.84
N LEU A 82 11.59 20.36 9.97
CA LEU A 82 10.56 19.70 9.17
C LEU A 82 10.75 19.92 7.67
N TRP A 83 11.03 21.16 7.25
CA TRP A 83 11.29 21.46 5.85
C TRP A 83 12.54 20.77 5.32
N ASP A 84 13.59 20.63 6.13
CA ASP A 84 14.78 19.86 5.76
C ASP A 84 14.45 18.36 5.63
N ILE A 85 13.73 17.78 6.59
CA ILE A 85 13.25 16.39 6.53
C ILE A 85 12.43 16.14 5.26
N VAL A 86 11.44 17.00 4.99
CA VAL A 86 10.62 16.94 3.76
C VAL A 86 11.52 17.07 2.53
N GLY A 87 12.49 17.98 2.54
CA GLY A 87 13.47 18.16 1.46
C GLY A 87 14.31 16.91 1.19
N ARG A 88 14.67 16.16 2.23
CA ARG A 88 15.42 14.90 2.16
C ARG A 88 14.55 13.75 1.63
N VAL A 89 13.29 13.66 2.06
CA VAL A 89 12.41 12.55 1.69
C VAL A 89 11.52 12.82 0.47
N LYS A 90 11.53 14.05 -0.09
CA LYS A 90 10.60 14.47 -1.15
C LYS A 90 10.54 13.52 -2.35
N TRP A 91 11.66 12.96 -2.76
CA TRP A 91 11.71 12.05 -3.92
C TRP A 91 11.08 10.70 -3.60
N PHE A 92 11.28 10.18 -2.38
CA PHE A 92 10.61 8.98 -1.92
C PHE A 92 9.10 9.22 -1.77
N GLY A 93 8.72 10.36 -1.16
CA GLY A 93 7.32 10.77 -1.00
C GLY A 93 6.60 10.95 -2.34
N PHE A 94 7.26 11.56 -3.32
CA PHE A 94 6.72 11.71 -4.67
C PHE A 94 6.54 10.36 -5.38
N GLY A 95 7.51 9.45 -5.28
CA GLY A 95 7.38 8.09 -5.79
C GLY A 95 6.19 7.36 -5.17
N LEU A 96 6.01 7.51 -3.85
CA LEU A 96 4.90 6.90 -3.11
C LEU A 96 3.54 7.50 -3.51
N LEU A 97 3.45 8.82 -3.64
CA LEU A 97 2.28 9.51 -4.13
C LEU A 97 1.89 8.97 -5.52
N LEU A 98 2.84 8.90 -6.45
CA LEU A 98 2.60 8.36 -7.79
C LEU A 98 2.14 6.90 -7.78
N ILE A 99 2.77 6.03 -6.97
CA ILE A 99 2.36 4.64 -6.83
C ILE A 99 0.88 4.57 -6.48
N TYR A 100 0.46 5.28 -5.43
CA TYR A 100 -0.91 5.21 -4.94
C TYR A 100 -1.91 5.94 -5.84
N THR A 101 -1.52 7.02 -6.52
CA THR A 101 -2.37 7.65 -7.52
C THR A 101 -2.64 6.74 -8.72
N VAL A 102 -1.62 6.07 -9.26
CA VAL A 102 -1.79 5.09 -10.36
C VAL A 102 -2.57 3.87 -9.90
N THR A 103 -2.24 3.34 -8.72
CA THR A 103 -2.92 2.15 -8.20
C THR A 103 -4.40 2.43 -7.93
N LEU A 104 -4.75 3.53 -7.24
CA LEU A 104 -6.13 3.80 -6.86
C LEU A 104 -7.00 4.28 -8.04
N SER A 105 -6.38 4.91 -9.04
CA SER A 105 -7.13 5.28 -10.26
C SER A 105 -7.59 4.05 -11.05
N ILE A 106 -6.80 2.97 -11.09
CA ILE A 106 -7.11 1.74 -11.82
C ILE A 106 -7.86 0.73 -10.94
N PHE A 107 -7.45 0.57 -9.69
CA PHE A 107 -7.99 -0.41 -8.76
C PHE A 107 -8.55 0.27 -7.51
N PRO A 108 -9.79 -0.04 -7.05
CA PRO A 108 -10.67 -1.12 -7.51
C PRO A 108 -11.69 -0.71 -8.58
N GLY A 109 -11.93 0.58 -8.81
CA GLY A 109 -13.05 1.11 -9.61
C GLY A 109 -13.18 0.45 -10.99
N TYR A 110 -12.21 0.68 -11.87
CA TYR A 110 -12.19 0.11 -13.23
C TYR A 110 -12.28 -1.44 -13.22
N VAL A 111 -11.53 -2.09 -12.33
CA VAL A 111 -11.52 -3.57 -12.23
C VAL A 111 -12.87 -4.14 -11.82
N SER A 112 -13.67 -3.41 -11.04
CA SER A 112 -14.98 -3.86 -10.57
C SER A 112 -16.15 -3.49 -11.49
N GLU A 113 -16.03 -2.40 -12.25
CA GLU A 113 -17.15 -1.81 -12.99
C GLU A 113 -17.05 -2.04 -14.51
N ASP A 114 -15.86 -2.03 -15.10
CA ASP A 114 -15.72 -2.07 -16.57
C ASP A 114 -15.35 -3.46 -17.10
N VAL A 115 -14.72 -4.31 -16.28
CA VAL A 115 -14.23 -5.62 -16.75
C VAL A 115 -15.24 -6.73 -16.49
N HIS A 116 -16.09 -6.97 -17.49
CA HIS A 116 -17.09 -8.04 -17.46
C HIS A 116 -16.63 -9.25 -18.27
N SER A 117 -16.50 -10.39 -17.58
CA SER A 117 -16.29 -11.70 -18.20
C SER A 117 -17.63 -12.39 -18.46
N HIS A 118 -17.85 -12.87 -19.69
CA HIS A 118 -19.03 -13.65 -20.05
C HIS A 118 -19.04 -15.06 -19.41
N ALA A 119 -17.88 -15.57 -18.98
CA ALA A 119 -17.70 -16.89 -18.39
C ALA A 119 -17.74 -16.89 -16.85
N LEU A 120 -17.12 -15.90 -16.22
CA LEU A 120 -16.94 -15.81 -14.77
C LEU A 120 -17.90 -14.82 -14.08
N LYS A 121 -18.62 -13.96 -14.83
CA LYS A 121 -19.62 -13.00 -14.31
C LYS A 121 -19.11 -12.30 -13.05
N ASP A 122 -19.87 -12.35 -11.96
CA ASP A 122 -19.55 -11.70 -10.68
C ASP A 122 -18.34 -12.30 -9.92
N TRP A 123 -17.82 -13.45 -10.36
CA TRP A 123 -16.61 -14.04 -9.76
C TRP A 123 -15.33 -13.40 -10.29
N TYR A 124 -15.38 -12.82 -11.48
CA TYR A 124 -14.20 -12.28 -12.12
C TYR A 124 -13.57 -11.10 -11.36
N PRO A 125 -14.33 -10.05 -10.94
CA PRO A 125 -13.76 -8.99 -10.11
C PRO A 125 -13.23 -9.48 -8.76
N ILE A 126 -13.87 -10.50 -8.17
CA ILE A 126 -13.45 -11.07 -6.87
C ILE A 126 -12.10 -11.78 -7.01
N LEU A 127 -11.90 -12.52 -8.10
CA LEU A 127 -10.62 -13.17 -8.40
C LEU A 127 -9.54 -12.15 -8.72
N LEU A 128 -9.85 -11.09 -9.49
CA LEU A 128 -8.90 -10.00 -9.76
C LEU A 128 -8.47 -9.26 -8.49
N ILE A 129 -9.43 -8.87 -7.63
CA ILE A 129 -9.16 -8.26 -6.33
C ILE A 129 -8.30 -9.20 -5.47
N THR A 130 -8.57 -10.50 -5.50
CA THR A 130 -7.79 -11.47 -4.74
C THR A 130 -6.38 -11.60 -5.29
N GLY A 131 -6.22 -11.71 -6.62
CA GLY A 131 -4.92 -11.74 -7.29
C GLY A 131 -4.09 -10.50 -6.96
N TYR A 132 -4.66 -9.31 -7.13
CA TYR A 132 -4.03 -8.05 -6.73
C TYR A 132 -3.50 -8.09 -5.29
N ASN A 133 -4.37 -8.48 -4.33
CA ASN A 133 -4.02 -8.52 -2.92
C ASN A 133 -2.92 -9.55 -2.60
N ILE A 134 -2.96 -10.73 -3.23
CA ILE A 134 -1.94 -11.77 -3.03
C ILE A 134 -0.60 -11.28 -3.56
N PHE A 135 -0.57 -10.75 -4.79
CA PHE A 135 0.67 -10.25 -5.38
C PHE A 135 1.20 -9.01 -4.66
N ASP A 136 0.34 -8.12 -4.14
CA ASP A 136 0.77 -7.02 -3.25
C ASP A 136 1.47 -7.53 -1.98
N LEU A 137 0.93 -8.58 -1.35
CA LEU A 137 1.58 -9.22 -0.22
C LEU A 137 2.93 -9.83 -0.61
N VAL A 138 2.99 -10.57 -1.72
CA VAL A 138 4.25 -11.15 -2.24
C VAL A 138 5.27 -10.04 -2.49
N GLY A 139 4.87 -8.92 -3.09
CA GLY A 139 5.73 -7.77 -3.32
C GLY A 139 6.33 -7.21 -2.04
N LYS A 140 5.50 -7.04 -0.99
CA LYS A 140 5.97 -6.59 0.32
C LYS A 140 6.94 -7.61 0.95
N CYS A 141 6.64 -8.90 0.86
CA CYS A 141 7.53 -9.96 1.36
C CYS A 141 8.87 -9.98 0.63
N LEU A 142 8.89 -9.73 -0.69
CA LEU A 142 10.12 -9.66 -1.47
C LEU A 142 11.09 -8.57 -0.99
N THR A 143 10.60 -7.47 -0.42
CA THR A 143 11.48 -6.43 0.13
C THR A 143 12.31 -6.89 1.32
N ALA A 144 11.88 -7.96 2.01
CA ALA A 144 12.66 -8.57 3.09
C ALA A 144 13.80 -9.45 2.55
N VAL A 145 13.67 -9.97 1.33
CA VAL A 145 14.67 -10.83 0.67
C VAL A 145 15.64 -9.99 -0.15
N TYR A 146 15.11 -9.05 -0.92
CA TYR A 146 15.88 -8.18 -1.79
C TYR A 146 15.41 -6.74 -1.62
N LEU A 147 16.24 -5.93 -0.98
CA LEU A 147 16.01 -4.51 -0.81
C LEU A 147 16.75 -3.75 -1.91
N PHE A 148 15.99 -3.06 -2.75
CA PHE A 148 16.56 -2.27 -3.83
C PHE A 148 16.93 -0.86 -3.36
N GLU A 149 18.22 -0.61 -3.11
CA GLU A 149 18.69 0.59 -2.41
C GLU A 149 18.81 1.84 -3.29
N ASN A 150 18.77 1.69 -4.61
CA ASN A 150 18.99 2.80 -5.55
C ASN A 150 17.78 3.73 -5.65
N MET A 151 17.78 4.83 -4.90
CA MET A 151 16.72 5.85 -4.89
C MET A 151 16.30 6.32 -6.29
N LYS A 152 17.26 6.70 -7.15
CA LYS A 152 16.95 7.23 -8.49
C LYS A 152 16.20 6.21 -9.33
N VAL A 153 16.62 4.95 -9.27
CA VAL A 153 16.01 3.87 -10.04
C VAL A 153 14.67 3.44 -9.43
N ALA A 154 14.53 3.47 -8.09
CA ALA A 154 13.25 3.24 -7.42
C ALA A 154 12.20 4.30 -7.81
N VAL A 155 12.57 5.58 -7.82
CA VAL A 155 11.69 6.68 -8.26
C VAL A 155 11.40 6.58 -9.76
N ALA A 156 12.40 6.27 -10.59
CA ALA A 156 12.20 6.04 -12.02
C ALA A 156 11.24 4.87 -12.28
N ALA A 157 11.32 3.80 -11.50
CA ALA A 157 10.38 2.67 -11.59
C ALA A 157 8.96 3.07 -11.17
N CYS A 158 8.80 3.99 -10.21
CA CYS A 158 7.50 4.57 -9.86
C CYS A 158 6.91 5.37 -11.03
N ILE A 159 7.73 6.15 -11.75
CA ILE A 159 7.30 6.86 -12.97
C ILE A 159 6.93 5.84 -14.05
N GLY A 160 7.68 4.75 -14.18
CA GLY A 160 7.37 3.64 -15.09
C GLY A 160 5.98 3.04 -14.88
N ARG A 161 5.38 3.18 -13.68
CA ARG A 161 4.00 2.76 -13.42
C ARG A 161 2.98 3.53 -14.24
N LEU A 162 3.29 4.73 -14.74
CA LEU A 162 2.40 5.46 -15.65
C LEU A 162 2.12 4.66 -16.93
N LEU A 163 2.99 3.71 -17.31
CA LEU A 163 2.77 2.78 -18.41
C LEU A 163 1.57 1.85 -18.19
N PHE A 164 1.10 1.66 -16.95
CA PHE A 164 -0.12 0.90 -16.70
C PHE A 164 -1.35 1.58 -17.32
N TYR A 165 -1.42 2.92 -17.38
CA TYR A 165 -2.55 3.62 -18.02
C TYR A 165 -2.78 3.20 -19.48
N PRO A 166 -1.80 3.35 -20.41
CA PRO A 166 -2.00 2.93 -21.80
C PRO A 166 -2.18 1.41 -21.93
N LEU A 167 -1.57 0.60 -21.06
CA LEU A 167 -1.75 -0.86 -21.09
C LEU A 167 -3.20 -1.25 -20.75
N PHE A 168 -3.77 -0.66 -19.69
CA PHE A 168 -5.17 -0.91 -19.33
C PHE A 168 -6.15 -0.30 -20.33
N LEU A 169 -5.88 0.88 -20.87
CA LEU A 169 -6.66 1.46 -21.98
C LEU A 169 -6.63 0.58 -23.23
N GLY A 170 -5.47 0.00 -23.56
CA GLY A 170 -5.32 -0.95 -24.66
C GLY A 170 -6.08 -2.26 -24.43
N CYS A 171 -6.22 -2.73 -23.18
CA CYS A 171 -7.10 -3.85 -22.86
C CYS A 171 -8.59 -3.52 -23.05
N LEU A 172 -8.99 -2.26 -22.89
CA LEU A 172 -10.38 -1.82 -23.02
C LEU A 172 -10.78 -1.52 -24.48
N HIS A 173 -9.99 -0.68 -25.16
CA HIS A 173 -10.27 -0.15 -26.51
C HIS A 173 -9.47 -0.83 -27.63
N GLY A 174 -8.54 -1.71 -27.30
CA GLY A 174 -7.68 -2.38 -28.27
C GLY A 174 -8.35 -3.56 -29.00
N PRO A 175 -7.59 -4.24 -29.87
CA PRO A 175 -8.12 -5.35 -30.65
C PRO A 175 -8.54 -6.52 -29.74
N ALA A 176 -9.49 -7.34 -30.23
CA ALA A 176 -10.19 -8.37 -29.45
C ALA A 176 -9.29 -9.34 -28.67
N PHE A 177 -8.04 -9.52 -29.09
CA PHE A 177 -7.03 -10.32 -28.38
C PHE A 177 -6.65 -9.75 -27.01
N PHE A 178 -6.53 -8.42 -26.87
CA PHE A 178 -6.18 -7.76 -25.60
C PHE A 178 -7.36 -7.60 -24.65
N ARG A 179 -8.60 -7.76 -25.15
CA ARG A 179 -9.84 -7.72 -24.37
C ARG A 179 -10.19 -9.07 -23.71
N THR A 180 -9.22 -9.98 -23.65
CA THR A 180 -9.39 -11.28 -22.99
C THR A 180 -9.15 -11.17 -21.49
N GLU A 181 -9.65 -12.14 -20.73
CA GLU A 181 -9.58 -12.15 -19.25
C GLU A 181 -8.15 -12.32 -18.71
N ILE A 182 -7.30 -12.98 -19.49
CA ILE A 182 -5.92 -13.34 -19.15
C ILE A 182 -5.03 -12.10 -19.03
N PRO A 183 -4.90 -11.21 -20.05
CA PRO A 183 -4.05 -10.03 -19.96
C PRO A 183 -4.46 -9.08 -18.84
N VAL A 184 -5.77 -8.86 -18.62
CA VAL A 184 -6.25 -8.03 -17.52
C VAL A 184 -5.88 -8.63 -16.16
N THR A 185 -5.98 -9.96 -16.02
CA THR A 185 -5.56 -10.66 -14.79
C THR A 185 -4.06 -10.52 -14.55
N ILE A 186 -3.24 -10.75 -15.58
CA ILE A 186 -1.78 -10.63 -15.48
C ILE A 186 -1.39 -9.19 -15.12
N LEU A 187 -1.97 -8.19 -15.79
CA LEU A 187 -1.70 -6.77 -15.52
C LEU A 187 -2.13 -6.38 -14.10
N THR A 188 -3.27 -6.87 -13.63
CA THR A 188 -3.76 -6.62 -12.26
C THR A 188 -2.85 -7.24 -11.20
N CYS A 189 -2.36 -8.46 -11.43
CA CYS A 189 -1.37 -9.10 -10.57
C CYS A 189 -0.03 -8.35 -10.59
N LEU A 190 0.44 -7.91 -11.77
CA LEU A 190 1.65 -7.10 -11.91
C LEU A 190 1.53 -5.75 -11.19
N LEU A 191 0.36 -5.10 -11.31
CA LEU A 191 0.04 -3.85 -10.63
C LEU A 191 0.13 -4.02 -9.10
N GLY A 192 -0.42 -5.12 -8.57
CA GLY A 192 -0.32 -5.49 -7.15
C GLY A 192 1.11 -5.78 -6.71
N LEU A 193 1.84 -6.62 -7.44
CA LEU A 193 3.22 -6.99 -7.12
C LEU A 193 4.13 -5.76 -7.01
N THR A 194 4.06 -4.92 -8.04
CA THR A 194 4.86 -3.69 -8.11
C THR A 194 4.41 -2.67 -7.07
N ASN A 195 3.11 -2.60 -6.75
CA ASN A 195 2.60 -1.73 -5.67
C ASN A 195 3.21 -2.13 -4.32
N GLY A 196 3.13 -3.41 -3.98
CA GLY A 196 3.64 -3.93 -2.71
C GLY A 196 5.15 -3.78 -2.59
N TYR A 197 5.90 -4.15 -3.64
CA TYR A 197 7.35 -4.10 -3.64
C TYR A 197 7.87 -2.66 -3.53
N PHE A 198 7.47 -1.75 -4.43
CA PHE A 198 7.99 -0.38 -4.38
C PHE A 198 7.54 0.38 -3.15
N THR A 199 6.32 0.17 -2.67
CA THR A 199 5.86 0.75 -1.40
C THR A 199 6.75 0.31 -0.24
N GLY A 200 7.06 -0.99 -0.14
CA GLY A 200 7.94 -1.51 0.90
C GLY A 200 9.34 -0.90 0.82
N VAL A 201 9.93 -0.86 -0.37
CA VAL A 201 11.26 -0.26 -0.59
C VAL A 201 11.28 1.21 -0.16
N LEU A 202 10.32 2.02 -0.61
CA LEU A 202 10.29 3.46 -0.27
C LEU A 202 10.05 3.70 1.22
N MET A 203 9.15 2.94 1.85
CA MET A 203 8.87 3.04 3.29
C MET A 203 10.03 2.58 4.17
N ILE A 204 10.91 1.69 3.68
CA ILE A 204 12.13 1.28 4.38
C ILE A 204 13.26 2.29 4.18
N LEU A 205 13.43 2.82 2.95
CA LEU A 205 14.55 3.71 2.62
C LEU A 205 14.35 5.14 3.13
N ALA A 206 13.11 5.66 3.14
CA ALA A 206 12.88 7.05 3.52
C ALA A 206 13.26 7.37 4.99
N PRO A 207 12.90 6.57 6.01
CA PRO A 207 13.34 6.81 7.38
C PRO A 207 14.86 6.61 7.57
N LYS A 208 15.51 5.81 6.71
CA LYS A 208 16.98 5.62 6.72
C LYS A 208 17.75 6.77 6.08
N ALA A 209 17.09 7.60 5.27
CA ALA A 209 17.69 8.76 4.62
C ALA A 209 17.82 9.98 5.55
N VAL A 210 17.25 9.90 6.76
CA VAL A 210 17.31 10.95 7.79
C VAL A 210 17.96 10.41 9.07
N GLN A 211 18.38 11.31 9.96
CA GLN A 211 18.92 10.94 11.26
C GLN A 211 17.87 10.16 12.10
N ILE A 212 18.35 9.29 12.99
CA ILE A 212 17.51 8.40 13.81
C ILE A 212 16.46 9.18 14.62
N GLN A 213 16.81 10.37 15.11
CA GLN A 213 15.91 11.28 15.83
C GLN A 213 14.70 11.70 14.98
N HIS A 214 14.91 11.93 13.69
CA HIS A 214 13.89 12.41 12.75
C HIS A 214 13.23 11.30 11.92
N SER A 215 13.69 10.06 12.05
CA SER A 215 13.19 8.89 11.30
C SER A 215 11.69 8.65 11.44
N GLU A 216 11.14 8.86 12.63
CA GLU A 216 9.70 8.74 12.90
C GLU A 216 8.91 9.81 12.15
N THR A 217 9.39 11.05 12.17
CA THR A 217 8.76 12.17 11.47
C THR A 217 8.80 11.96 9.96
N ALA A 218 9.93 11.47 9.42
CA ALA A 218 10.04 11.08 8.02
C ALA A 218 9.02 10.00 7.65
N GLY A 219 8.82 8.99 8.49
CA GLY A 219 7.78 7.96 8.32
C GLY A 219 6.37 8.56 8.26
N ILE A 220 6.05 9.49 9.18
CA ILE A 220 4.75 10.19 9.19
C ILE A 220 4.56 11.01 7.89
N VAL A 221 5.58 11.76 7.48
CA VAL A 221 5.54 12.54 6.22
C VAL A 221 5.31 11.63 5.01
N MET A 222 5.96 10.47 4.96
CA MET A 222 5.73 9.47 3.90
C MET A 222 4.29 8.96 3.88
N VAL A 223 3.71 8.68 5.05
CA VAL A 223 2.29 8.28 5.16
C VAL A 223 1.36 9.41 4.70
N LEU A 224 1.68 10.68 4.97
CA LEU A 224 0.90 11.80 4.44
C LEU A 224 0.92 11.84 2.90
N PHE A 225 2.09 11.67 2.27
CA PHE A 225 2.20 11.57 0.82
C PHE A 225 1.39 10.41 0.24
N LEU A 226 1.38 9.27 0.93
CA LEU A 226 0.55 8.12 0.58
C LEU A 226 -0.94 8.49 0.60
N VAL A 227 -1.43 9.10 1.68
CA VAL A 227 -2.85 9.48 1.82
C VAL A 227 -3.26 10.51 0.76
N VAL A 228 -2.39 11.49 0.47
CA VAL A 228 -2.61 12.44 -0.63
C VAL A 228 -2.67 11.71 -1.97
N GLY A 229 -1.76 10.76 -2.21
CA GLY A 229 -1.76 9.93 -3.41
C GLY A 229 -3.04 9.12 -3.57
N LEU A 230 -3.60 8.59 -2.47
CA LEU A 230 -4.90 7.91 -2.47
C LEU A 230 -6.03 8.87 -2.84
N ALA A 231 -6.07 10.06 -2.23
CA ALA A 231 -7.09 11.06 -2.53
C ALA A 231 -7.06 11.49 -4.01
N ILE A 232 -5.88 11.82 -4.54
CA ILE A 232 -5.71 12.16 -5.96
C ILE A 232 -6.12 10.97 -6.84
N GLY A 233 -5.68 9.75 -6.52
CA GLY A 233 -6.03 8.54 -7.27
C GLY A 233 -7.53 8.31 -7.35
N SER A 234 -8.27 8.57 -6.26
CA SER A 234 -9.73 8.47 -6.22
C SER A 234 -10.46 9.52 -7.07
N VAL A 235 -9.85 10.69 -7.29
CA VAL A 235 -10.40 11.70 -8.22
C VAL A 235 -10.08 11.30 -9.66
N VAL A 236 -8.85 10.85 -9.91
CA VAL A 236 -8.41 10.39 -11.24
C VAL A 236 -9.14 9.11 -11.67
N SER A 237 -9.66 8.29 -10.76
CA SER A 237 -10.42 7.09 -11.13
C SER A 237 -11.66 7.40 -11.98
N TRP A 238 -12.24 8.59 -11.82
CA TRP A 238 -13.37 9.04 -12.65
C TRP A 238 -13.03 9.16 -14.14
N PHE A 239 -11.75 9.31 -14.47
CA PHE A 239 -11.28 9.32 -15.86
C PHE A 239 -11.63 8.03 -16.62
N TRP A 240 -11.75 6.90 -15.91
CA TRP A 240 -12.08 5.61 -16.54
C TRP A 240 -13.58 5.43 -16.80
N VAL A 241 -14.43 6.22 -16.13
CA VAL A 241 -15.89 6.15 -16.25
C VAL A 241 -16.41 7.02 -17.41
N ILE A 242 -15.59 7.98 -17.87
CA ILE A 242 -15.90 8.92 -18.97
C ILE A 242 -15.50 8.30 -20.31
#